data_AF-A0A9E5I8Z6-F1
#
_entry.id   AF-A0A9E5I8Z6-F1
#
_cell.length_a   1.000
_cell.length_b   1.000
_cell.length_c   1.000
_cell.angle_alpha   90.00
_cell.angle_beta   90.00
_cell.angle_gamma   90.00
#
_symmetry.space_group_name_H-M   'P 1'
#
loop_
_entity.id
_entity.type
_entity.pdbx_description
1 polymer ?
#
loop_
_entity_poly.entity_id
_entity_poly.type
_entity_poly.pdbx_seq_one_letter_code
_entity_poly.pdbx_strand_id
1 'polypeptide(L)'
;FEFGAFADDSPVRNELGPHAKRRARDRHGEEFSPDRIYIIGDTPHDVACARAIGARAIAVATGAFSTEQLQACGADAVFADLAHPEKFFRLLD
;
A
#
# COMPACT_ATOMS: atom_id res chain seq x y z
N PHE A 1 -9.93 9.42 10.00
CA PHE A 1 -9.70 7.97 10.01
C PHE A 1 -9.94 7.43 11.40
N GLU A 2 -10.49 6.23 11.54
CA GLU A 2 -10.78 5.61 12.85
C GLU A 2 -9.55 4.88 13.45
N PHE A 3 -8.70 4.32 12.60
CA PHE A 3 -7.40 3.75 12.97
C PHE A 3 -6.38 3.95 11.83
N GLY A 4 -5.10 3.71 12.10
CA GLY A 4 -4.00 3.79 11.14
C GLY A 4 -2.69 3.31 11.74
N ALA A 5 -1.58 3.44 11.01
CA ALA A 5 -0.22 3.29 11.53
C ALA A 5 0.63 4.49 11.06
N PHE A 6 1.38 5.10 11.97
CA PHE A 6 2.08 6.36 11.76
C PHE A 6 3.55 6.24 12.16
N ALA A 7 4.37 7.26 11.88
CA ALA A 7 5.80 7.24 12.17
C ALA A 7 6.12 6.99 13.66
N ASP A 8 5.23 7.38 14.58
CA ASP A 8 5.39 7.13 16.01
C ASP A 8 5.20 5.64 16.39
N ASP A 9 4.59 4.84 15.51
CA ASP A 9 4.45 3.39 15.71
C ASP A 9 5.74 2.63 15.43
N SER A 10 6.57 3.12 14.51
CA SER A 10 7.89 2.58 14.24
C SER A 10 8.73 3.52 13.35
N PRO A 11 10.04 3.66 13.63
CA PRO A 11 10.97 4.33 12.71
C PRO A 11 11.24 3.50 11.43
N VAL A 12 10.89 2.21 11.42
CA VAL A 12 11.08 1.30 10.28
C VAL A 12 9.79 1.26 9.47
N ARG A 13 9.82 1.84 8.26
CA ARG A 13 8.64 1.95 7.37
C ARG A 13 7.91 0.62 7.15
N ASN A 14 8.65 -0.47 6.99
CA ASN A 14 8.10 -1.80 6.74
C ASN A 14 7.35 -2.39 7.95
N GLU A 15 7.49 -1.81 9.15
CA GLU A 15 6.74 -2.21 10.33
C GLU A 15 5.37 -1.51 10.44
N LEU A 16 5.13 -0.45 9.64
CA LEU A 16 3.83 0.23 9.64
C LEU A 16 2.71 -0.67 9.07
N GLY A 17 2.99 -1.45 8.03
CA GLY A 17 2.06 -2.43 7.45
C GLY A 17 1.54 -3.44 8.48
N PRO A 18 2.42 -4.16 9.20
CA PRO A 18 2.02 -5.05 10.30
C PRO A 18 1.20 -4.37 11.39
N HIS A 19 1.53 -3.13 11.76
CA HIS A 19 0.77 -2.36 12.74
C HIS A 19 -0.66 -2.04 12.26
N ALA A 20 -0.79 -1.57 11.02
CA ALA A 20 -2.09 -1.28 10.42
C ALA A 20 -2.94 -2.55 10.29
N LYS A 21 -2.35 -3.66 9.82
CA LYS A 21 -3.03 -4.96 9.70
C LYS A 21 -3.55 -5.45 11.05
N ARG A 22 -2.73 -5.38 12.10
CA ARG A 22 -3.13 -5.77 13.47
C ARG A 22 -4.31 -4.93 13.97
N ARG A 23 -4.25 -3.59 13.81
CA ARG A 23 -5.32 -2.69 14.23
C ARG A 23 -6.62 -2.92 13.46
N ALA A 24 -6.54 -3.22 12.16
CA ALA A 24 -7.69 -3.59 11.35
C ALA A 24 -8.36 -4.86 11.90
N ARG A 25 -7.57 -5.90 12.21
CA ARG A 25 -8.07 -7.13 12.83
C ARG A 25 -8.74 -6.86 14.17
N ASP A 26 -8.08 -6.14 15.06
CA ASP A 26 -8.60 -5.86 16.41
C ASP A 26 -9.92 -5.05 16.35
N ARG A 27 -10.07 -4.18 15.35
CA ARG A 27 -11.29 -3.40 15.14
C ARG A 27 -12.45 -4.21 14.56
N HIS A 28 -12.18 -5.03 13.56
CA HIS A 28 -13.23 -5.71 12.78
C HIS A 28 -13.49 -7.16 13.23
N GLY A 29 -12.63 -7.72 14.09
CA GLY A 29 -12.73 -9.12 14.52
C GLY A 29 -12.46 -10.12 13.39
N GLU A 30 -11.84 -9.69 12.29
CA GLU A 30 -11.55 -10.48 11.10
C GLU A 30 -10.06 -10.41 10.76
N GLU A 31 -9.47 -11.55 10.35
CA GLU A 31 -8.13 -11.57 9.78
C GLU A 31 -8.21 -11.25 8.28
N PHE A 32 -7.59 -10.16 7.87
CA PHE A 32 -7.51 -9.80 6.46
C PHE A 32 -6.37 -10.56 5.78
N SER A 33 -6.70 -11.38 4.79
CA SER A 33 -5.71 -12.07 3.98
C SER A 33 -4.88 -11.05 3.19
N PRO A 34 -3.57 -11.28 2.96
CA PRO A 34 -2.70 -10.30 2.32
C PRO A 34 -3.18 -9.85 0.92
N ASP A 35 -3.81 -10.73 0.15
CA ASP A 35 -4.39 -10.45 -1.17
C ASP A 35 -5.58 -9.46 -1.12
N ARG A 36 -6.21 -9.30 0.05
CA ARG A 36 -7.27 -8.32 0.32
C ARG A 36 -6.73 -7.02 0.95
N ILE A 37 -5.41 -6.87 1.07
CA ILE A 37 -4.75 -5.68 1.59
C ILE A 37 -4.03 -4.99 0.45
N TYR A 38 -4.24 -3.68 0.32
CA TYR A 38 -3.58 -2.85 -0.66
C TYR A 38 -2.74 -1.79 0.06
N ILE A 39 -1.49 -1.63 -0.36
CA ILE A 39 -0.66 -0.48 0.01
C ILE A 39 -0.51 0.38 -1.24
N ILE A 40 -0.90 1.65 -1.09
CA ILE A 40 -0.94 2.64 -2.17
C ILE A 40 0.05 3.76 -1.81
N GLY A 41 0.97 4.07 -2.71
CA GLY A 41 1.95 5.13 -2.49
C GLY A 41 2.76 5.48 -3.73
N ASP A 42 3.62 6.48 -3.62
CA ASP A 42 4.40 7.06 -4.72
C ASP A 42 5.90 6.79 -4.60
N THR A 43 6.32 5.97 -3.62
CA THR A 43 7.73 5.66 -3.38
C THR A 43 8.05 4.17 -3.44
N PRO A 44 9.31 3.78 -3.71
CA PRO A 44 9.81 2.42 -3.53
C PRO A 44 9.56 1.85 -2.13
N HIS A 45 9.50 2.71 -1.11
CA HIS A 45 9.25 2.29 0.27
C HIS A 45 7.82 1.81 0.49
N ASP A 46 6.85 2.35 -0.24
CA ASP A 46 5.45 1.88 -0.15
C ASP A 46 5.32 0.49 -0.80
N VAL A 47 6.00 0.27 -1.92
CA VAL A 47 6.10 -1.07 -2.54
C VAL A 47 6.77 -2.06 -1.59
N ALA A 48 7.90 -1.68 -0.97
CA ALA A 48 8.59 -2.53 0.00
C ALA A 48 7.71 -2.84 1.24
N CYS A 49 6.95 -1.87 1.73
CA CYS A 49 6.01 -2.05 2.83
C CYS A 49 4.92 -3.08 2.47
N ALA A 50 4.40 -3.03 1.24
CA ALA A 50 3.45 -4.02 0.74
C ALA A 50 4.04 -5.44 0.79
N ARG A 51 5.28 -5.58 0.28
CA ARG A 51 5.98 -6.88 0.27
C ARG A 51 6.27 -7.41 1.66
N ALA A 52 6.54 -6.54 2.64
CA ALA A 52 6.78 -6.94 4.02
C ALA A 52 5.59 -7.68 4.67
N ILE A 53 4.36 -7.47 4.18
CA ILE A 53 3.15 -8.14 4.67
C ILE A 53 2.48 -9.04 3.62
N GLY A 54 3.10 -9.20 2.44
CA GLY A 54 2.52 -9.92 1.31
C GLY A 54 1.31 -9.23 0.67
N ALA A 55 1.09 -7.94 0.93
CA ALA A 55 0.00 -7.16 0.38
C ALA A 55 0.20 -6.83 -1.10
N ARG A 56 -0.89 -6.43 -1.77
CA ARG A 56 -0.86 -5.88 -3.12
C ARG A 56 -0.31 -4.45 -3.10
N ALA A 57 0.69 -4.19 -3.93
CA ALA A 57 1.32 -2.88 -4.09
C ALA A 57 0.72 -2.14 -5.29
N ILE A 58 0.10 -0.98 -5.07
CA ILE A 58 -0.34 -0.09 -6.15
C ILE A 58 0.48 1.20 -6.06
N ALA A 59 1.27 1.50 -7.08
CA ALA A 59 2.09 2.69 -7.10
C ALA A 59 1.45 3.81 -7.95
N VAL A 60 1.59 5.05 -7.52
CA VAL A 60 1.09 6.23 -8.24
C VAL A 60 2.23 7.23 -8.42
N ALA A 61 2.67 7.45 -9.65
CA ALA A 61 3.86 8.23 -10.01
C ALA A 61 3.62 9.77 -9.94
N THR A 62 2.90 10.24 -8.92
CA THR A 62 2.68 11.66 -8.65
C THR A 62 3.81 12.30 -7.83
N GLY A 63 4.72 11.48 -7.31
CA GLY A 63 5.88 11.89 -6.50
C GLY A 63 7.17 12.05 -7.30
N ALA A 64 8.29 11.73 -6.65
CA ALA A 64 9.63 11.87 -7.23
C ALA A 64 10.06 10.68 -8.12
N PHE A 65 9.27 9.59 -8.16
CA PHE A 65 9.62 8.37 -8.87
C PHE A 65 8.71 8.16 -10.07
N SER A 66 9.31 7.79 -11.22
CA SER A 66 8.59 7.51 -12.44
C SER A 66 7.82 6.19 -12.38
N THR A 67 6.90 6.01 -13.32
CA THR A 67 6.17 4.76 -13.51
C THR A 67 7.11 3.57 -13.68
N GLU A 68 8.20 3.72 -14.42
CA GLU A 68 9.19 2.68 -14.69
C GLU A 68 9.97 2.32 -13.43
N GLN A 69 10.37 3.33 -12.63
CA GLN A 69 11.09 3.11 -11.38
C GLN A 69 10.21 2.35 -10.38
N LEU A 70 8.95 2.74 -10.24
CA LEU A 70 8.00 2.08 -9.35
C LEU A 70 7.65 0.67 -9.82
N GLN A 71 7.51 0.46 -11.13
CA GLN A 71 7.31 -0.87 -11.70
C GLN A 71 8.51 -1.79 -11.44
N ALA A 72 9.73 -1.25 -11.57
CA ALA A 72 10.98 -2.00 -11.31
C ALA A 72 11.16 -2.39 -9.83
N CYS A 73 10.56 -1.64 -8.90
CA CYS A 73 10.49 -2.04 -7.49
C CYS A 73 9.51 -3.21 -7.24
N GLY A 74 8.79 -3.65 -8.27
CA GLY A 74 7.83 -4.74 -8.19
C GLY A 74 6.48 -4.30 -7.66
N ALA A 75 5.97 -3.13 -8.07
CA ALA A 75 4.55 -2.81 -7.87
C ALA A 75 3.65 -3.76 -8.68
N ASP A 76 2.49 -4.14 -8.14
CA ASP A 76 1.51 -5.01 -8.83
C ASP A 76 0.71 -4.22 -9.88
N ALA A 77 0.53 -2.92 -9.67
CA ALA A 77 0.01 -1.99 -10.65
C ALA A 77 0.66 -0.60 -10.47
N VAL A 78 0.78 0.14 -11.57
CA VAL A 78 1.34 1.49 -11.57
C VAL A 78 0.45 2.44 -12.36
N PHE A 79 0.18 3.60 -11.79
CA PHE A 79 -0.57 4.69 -12.42
C PHE A 79 0.32 5.93 -12.51
N ALA A 80 0.16 6.73 -13.56
CA ALA A 80 0.80 8.06 -13.62
C ALA A 80 0.16 9.03 -12.61
N ASP A 81 -1.16 8.97 -12.50
CA ASP A 81 -1.99 9.74 -11.58
C ASP A 81 -3.33 9.02 -11.34
N LEU A 82 -4.17 9.58 -10.46
CA LEU A 82 -5.52 9.10 -10.19
C LEU A 82 -6.62 10.01 -10.75
N ALA A 83 -6.35 10.77 -11.82
CA ALA A 83 -7.35 11.64 -12.44
C ALA A 83 -8.54 10.86 -13.04
N HIS A 84 -8.36 9.56 -13.26
CA HIS A 84 -9.34 8.61 -13.81
C HIS A 84 -9.58 7.46 -12.81
N PRO A 85 -10.24 7.73 -11.67
CA PRO A 85 -10.35 6.79 -10.56
C PRO A 85 -11.11 5.50 -10.94
N GLU A 86 -11.94 5.51 -11.98
CA GLU A 86 -12.60 4.33 -12.51
C GLU A 86 -11.62 3.26 -13.03
N LYS A 87 -10.39 3.63 -13.41
CA LYS A 87 -9.33 2.68 -13.75
C LYS A 87 -8.75 2.01 -12.51
N PHE A 88 -8.65 2.76 -11.42
CA PHE A 88 -8.17 2.27 -10.13
C PHE A 88 -9.19 1.29 -9.51
N PHE A 89 -10.48 1.64 -9.49
CA PHE A 89 -11.50 0.75 -8.91
C PHE A 89 -11.65 -0.58 -9.65
N ARG A 90 -11.51 -0.60 -10.98
CA ARG A 90 -11.50 -1.83 -11.77
C ARG A 90 -10.39 -2.82 -11.43
N LEU A 91 -9.35 -2.39 -10.70
CA LEU A 91 -8.26 -3.25 -10.22
C LEU A 91 -8.60 -3.91 -8.87
N LEU A 92 -9.59 -3.36 -8.15
CA LEU A 92 -10.01 -3.81 -6.83
C LEU A 92 -11.15 -4.83 -6.88
N ASP A 93 -11.85 -4.93 -8.02
CA ASP A 93 -12.84 -5.97 -8.32
C ASP A 93 -12.17 -7.36 -8.53
#